data_AF-A0A7K2N3L1-F1
#
_entry.id   AF-A0A7K2N3L1-F1
#
_cell.length_a   1.000
_cell.length_b   1.000
_cell.length_c   1.000
_cell.angle_alpha   90.00
_cell.angle_beta   90.00
_cell.angle_gamma   90.00
#
_symmetry.space_group_name_H-M   'P 1'
#
loop_
_entity.id
_entity.type
_entity.pdbx_description
1 polymer ?
#
loop_
_entity_poly.entity_id
_entity_poly.type
_entity_poly.pdbx_seq_one_letter_code
_entity_poly.pdbx_strand_id
1 'polypeptide(L)'
;MPRASGEAARRTAVVGSGVAGLTAAYVLGREHRVTLYEADDRLGGHAHTHELTASDGRVHRVDSGFIVHNRRTYPNLLRLFGELGVATQESEMSMSVRCEGCGLEYAGARGPAGLLARPRNALNGPYLRMLAQVPRFHRAARRLLAGNAAEQTLTLGEFLDREDFSPYFRAHFMTPVV
;
A
#
# COMPACT_ATOMS: atom_id res chain seq x y z
N MET A 1 26.01 31.70 -13.44
CA MET A 1 27.01 32.43 -12.65
C MET A 1 27.85 31.42 -11.88
N PRO A 2 29.19 31.47 -11.94
CA PRO A 2 30.03 30.54 -11.19
C PRO A 2 30.01 30.91 -9.70
N ARG A 3 29.78 29.92 -8.83
CA ARG A 3 29.69 30.11 -7.39
C ARG A 3 31.10 30.20 -6.79
N ALA A 4 31.31 31.18 -5.92
CA ALA A 4 32.59 31.44 -5.27
C ALA A 4 33.09 30.21 -4.49
N SER A 5 34.32 29.81 -4.77
CA SER A 5 35.11 28.82 -4.05
C SER A 5 35.41 29.32 -2.63
N GLY A 6 34.77 28.74 -1.60
CA GLY A 6 35.12 29.05 -0.21
C GLY A 6 34.24 28.47 0.90
N GLU A 7 32.99 28.07 0.65
CA GLU A 7 32.16 27.44 1.68
C GLU A 7 32.40 25.92 1.69
N ALA A 8 33.02 25.40 2.76
CA ALA A 8 33.21 23.96 2.91
C ALA A 8 31.86 23.26 2.77
N ALA A 9 31.74 22.31 1.83
CA ALA A 9 30.50 21.60 1.56
C ALA A 9 29.88 21.08 2.87
N ARG A 10 28.66 21.50 3.18
CA ARG A 10 27.97 21.12 4.42
C ARG A 10 27.97 19.61 4.55
N ARG A 11 28.36 19.12 5.73
CA ARG A 11 28.36 17.68 6.04
C ARG A 11 27.03 17.30 6.68
N THR A 12 26.42 16.23 6.20
CA THR A 12 25.14 15.75 6.74
C THR A 12 25.18 14.25 6.96
N ALA A 13 24.73 13.80 8.12
CA ALA A 13 24.52 12.39 8.41
C ALA A 13 23.03 12.04 8.21
N VAL A 14 22.76 10.95 7.52
CA VAL A 14 21.42 10.34 7.43
C VAL A 14 21.51 8.99 8.13
N VAL A 15 20.60 8.73 9.07
CA VAL A 15 20.58 7.48 9.84
C VAL A 15 19.33 6.68 9.43
N GLY A 16 19.56 5.48 8.93
CA GLY A 16 18.57 4.61 8.29
C GLY A 16 18.55 4.79 6.78
N SER A 17 18.65 3.69 6.05
CA SER A 17 18.65 3.59 4.58
C SER A 17 17.36 2.98 4.02
N GLY A 18 16.25 3.10 4.75
CA GLY A 18 14.93 2.89 4.17
C GLY A 18 14.65 3.89 3.04
N VAL A 19 13.52 3.71 2.34
CA VAL A 19 13.12 4.58 1.21
C VAL A 19 13.22 6.07 1.54
N ALA A 20 12.79 6.49 2.74
CA ALA A 20 12.87 7.88 3.18
C ALA A 20 14.33 8.37 3.32
N GLY A 21 15.20 7.59 3.96
CA GLY A 21 16.61 7.93 4.16
C GLY A 21 17.39 7.96 2.86
N LEU A 22 17.20 6.99 1.98
CA LEU A 22 17.80 6.98 0.64
C LEU A 22 17.34 8.18 -0.18
N THR A 23 16.06 8.52 -0.15
CA THR A 23 15.53 9.70 -0.85
C THR A 23 16.13 10.99 -0.27
N ALA A 24 16.21 11.11 1.05
CA ALA A 24 16.82 12.26 1.71
C ALA A 24 18.31 12.39 1.33
N ALA A 25 19.07 11.30 1.40
CA ALA A 25 20.47 11.27 1.01
C ALA A 25 20.67 11.64 -0.48
N TYR A 26 19.81 11.13 -1.36
CA TYR A 26 19.84 11.43 -2.80
C TYR A 26 19.60 12.92 -3.07
N VAL A 27 18.61 13.53 -2.42
CA VAL A 27 18.29 14.96 -2.59
C VAL A 27 19.38 15.84 -1.98
N LEU A 28 19.80 15.56 -0.74
CA LEU A 28 20.83 16.33 -0.04
C LEU A 28 22.20 16.21 -0.71
N GLY A 29 22.51 15.05 -1.31
CA GLY A 29 23.76 14.79 -2.00
C GLY A 29 24.04 15.71 -3.20
N ARG A 30 23.03 16.46 -3.66
CA ARG A 30 23.19 17.49 -4.70
C ARG A 30 23.97 18.71 -4.21
N GLU A 31 23.95 18.99 -2.91
CA GLU A 31 24.54 20.21 -2.33
C GLU A 31 25.45 19.93 -1.13
N HIS A 32 25.28 18.79 -0.46
CA HIS A 32 25.95 18.43 0.78
C HIS A 32 26.84 17.20 0.59
N ARG A 33 27.88 17.08 1.43
CA ARG A 33 28.60 15.82 1.61
C ARG A 33 27.83 14.94 2.60
N VAL A 34 27.07 13.98 2.07
CA VAL A 34 26.22 13.09 2.86
C VAL A 34 26.97 11.84 3.30
N THR A 35 26.80 11.42 4.56
CA THR A 35 27.18 10.11 5.08
C THR A 35 25.91 9.38 5.51
N LEU A 36 25.68 8.19 4.95
CA LEU A 36 24.51 7.37 5.27
C LEU A 36 24.94 6.24 6.22
N TYR A 37 24.23 6.08 7.32
CA TYR A 37 24.41 5.00 8.29
C TYR A 37 23.22 4.05 8.21
N GLU A 38 23.49 2.76 8.09
CA GLU A 38 22.50 1.69 8.11
C GLU A 38 22.94 0.64 9.12
N ALA A 39 21.97 0.06 9.83
CA ALA A 39 22.20 -1.00 10.80
C ALA A 39 22.25 -2.38 10.14
N ASP A 40 21.51 -2.57 9.05
CA ASP A 40 21.50 -3.80 8.24
C ASP A 40 22.71 -3.89 7.28
N ASP A 41 22.91 -5.06 6.67
CA ASP A 41 23.95 -5.29 5.67
C ASP A 41 23.58 -4.81 4.25
N ARG A 42 22.34 -4.32 4.10
CA ARG A 42 21.76 -3.87 2.83
C ARG A 42 21.03 -2.54 2.98
N LEU A 43 20.87 -1.87 1.85
CA LEU A 43 20.02 -0.69 1.76
C LEU A 43 18.56 -1.08 1.46
N GLY A 44 17.62 -0.18 1.76
CA GLY A 44 16.23 -0.24 1.31
C GLY A 44 15.20 -0.49 2.41
N GLY A 45 15.59 -1.06 3.56
CA GLY A 45 14.66 -1.36 4.65
C GLY A 45 13.50 -2.25 4.16
N HIS A 46 12.25 -1.81 4.32
CA HIS A 46 11.08 -2.56 3.84
C HIS A 46 11.02 -2.77 2.31
N ALA A 47 11.74 -1.96 1.52
CA ALA A 47 11.92 -2.27 0.10
C ALA A 47 13.00 -3.36 0.00
N HIS A 48 12.57 -4.59 -0.30
CA HIS A 48 13.44 -5.76 -0.24
C HIS A 48 13.11 -6.75 -1.37
N THR A 49 14.06 -6.93 -2.27
CA THR A 49 14.00 -7.88 -3.38
C THR A 49 14.87 -9.10 -3.06
N HIS A 50 14.26 -10.29 -3.10
CA HIS A 50 14.94 -11.56 -2.91
C HIS A 50 15.30 -12.19 -4.25
N GLU A 51 16.49 -12.77 -4.35
CA GLU A 51 16.86 -13.59 -5.50
C GLU A 51 16.59 -15.07 -5.19
N LEU A 52 15.69 -15.68 -5.96
CA LEU A 52 15.25 -17.06 -5.78
C LEU A 52 15.59 -17.89 -7.01
N THR A 53 16.39 -18.93 -6.85
CA THR A 53 16.69 -19.87 -7.93
C THR A 53 15.58 -20.91 -8.05
N ALA A 54 14.88 -20.93 -9.18
CA ALA A 54 13.89 -21.93 -9.51
C ALA A 54 14.53 -23.29 -9.81
N SER A 55 13.71 -24.35 -9.82
CA SER A 55 14.14 -25.72 -10.10
C SER A 55 14.75 -25.92 -11.50
N ASP A 56 14.45 -25.03 -12.43
CA ASP A 56 15.04 -25.02 -13.78
C ASP A 56 16.31 -24.15 -13.90
N GLY A 57 16.82 -23.65 -12.77
CA GLY A 57 18.02 -22.82 -12.70
C GLY A 57 17.80 -21.33 -12.96
N ARG A 58 16.58 -20.88 -13.31
CA ARG A 58 16.31 -19.44 -13.50
C ARG A 58 16.30 -18.70 -12.16
N VAL A 59 16.89 -17.52 -12.12
CA VAL A 59 16.83 -16.63 -10.95
C VAL A 59 15.66 -15.68 -11.08
N HIS A 60 14.76 -15.70 -10.10
CA HIS A 60 13.64 -14.79 -9.96
C HIS A 60 13.95 -13.72 -8.93
N ARG A 61 13.58 -12.48 -9.22
CA ARG A 61 13.64 -11.38 -8.26
C ARG A 61 12.25 -11.14 -7.71
N VAL A 62 12.07 -11.34 -6.40
CA VAL A 62 10.76 -11.30 -5.75
C VAL A 62 10.79 -10.26 -4.64
N ASP A 63 9.95 -9.23 -4.75
CA ASP A 63 9.83 -8.21 -3.73
C ASP A 63 8.97 -8.74 -2.56
N SER A 64 9.49 -8.68 -1.34
CA SER A 64 8.76 -9.11 -0.14
C SER A 64 8.05 -7.95 0.58
N GLY A 65 8.41 -6.71 0.25
CA GLY A 65 7.86 -5.51 0.85
C GLY A 65 7.97 -4.34 -0.10
N PHE A 66 6.99 -3.41 -0.01
CA PHE A 66 6.86 -2.28 -0.93
C PHE A 66 6.86 -2.70 -2.41
N ILE A 67 5.89 -3.55 -2.77
CA ILE A 67 5.85 -4.28 -4.04
C ILE A 67 5.12 -3.54 -5.18
N VAL A 68 4.39 -2.47 -4.87
CA VAL A 68 3.51 -1.77 -5.81
C VAL A 68 3.48 -0.27 -5.57
N HIS A 69 3.20 0.48 -6.63
CA HIS A 69 2.91 1.91 -6.57
C HIS A 69 1.76 2.25 -7.53
N ASN A 70 1.21 3.46 -7.41
CA ASN A 70 0.26 3.98 -8.41
C ASN A 70 0.46 5.48 -8.64
N ARG A 71 -0.02 5.94 -9.80
CA ARG A 71 0.18 7.32 -10.28
C ARG A 71 -0.48 8.38 -9.41
N ARG A 72 -1.54 8.02 -8.68
CA ARG A 72 -2.33 8.97 -7.89
C ARG A 72 -1.70 9.25 -6.52
N THR A 73 -1.18 8.22 -5.86
CA THR A 73 -0.71 8.31 -4.47
C THR A 73 0.81 8.41 -4.35
N TYR A 74 1.57 8.11 -5.42
CA TYR A 74 3.05 8.11 -5.41
C TYR A 74 3.69 9.07 -6.45
N PRO A 75 3.24 10.33 -6.58
CA PRO A 75 3.80 11.25 -7.58
C PRO A 75 5.30 11.53 -7.36
N ASN A 76 5.74 11.66 -6.10
CA ASN A 76 7.15 11.91 -5.77
C ASN A 76 8.06 10.71 -6.11
N LEU A 77 7.59 9.49 -5.84
CA LEU A 77 8.34 8.28 -6.17
C LEU A 77 8.47 8.12 -7.68
N LEU A 78 7.39 8.36 -8.44
CA LEU A 78 7.43 8.29 -9.89
C LEU A 78 8.39 9.31 -10.51
N ARG A 79 8.45 10.53 -9.95
CA ARG A 79 9.45 11.51 -10.35
C ARG A 79 10.87 10.99 -10.08
N LEU A 80 11.12 10.43 -8.90
CA LEU A 80 12.42 9.83 -8.56
C LEU A 80 12.79 8.69 -9.51
N PHE A 81 11.86 7.80 -9.83
CA PHE A 81 12.07 6.73 -10.81
C PHE A 81 12.40 7.29 -12.19
N GLY A 82 11.71 8.35 -12.63
CA GLY A 82 12.04 9.05 -13.88
C GLY A 82 13.45 9.65 -13.88
N GLU A 83 13.86 10.29 -12.78
CA GLU A 83 15.22 10.85 -12.63
C GLU A 83 16.31 9.77 -12.62
N LEU A 84 16.00 8.58 -12.08
CA LEU A 84 16.92 7.44 -12.01
C LEU A 84 16.83 6.50 -13.22
N GLY A 85 15.90 6.71 -14.14
CA GLY A 85 15.66 5.80 -15.28
C GLY A 85 15.12 4.42 -14.88
N VAL A 86 14.41 4.32 -13.76
CA VAL A 86 13.81 3.05 -13.27
C VAL A 86 12.56 2.73 -14.06
N ALA A 87 12.56 1.58 -14.74
CA ALA A 87 11.39 1.07 -15.43
C ALA A 87 10.33 0.54 -14.46
N THR A 88 9.06 0.66 -14.85
CA THR A 88 7.92 0.11 -14.10
C THR A 88 7.07 -0.72 -15.04
N GLN A 89 6.34 -1.69 -14.50
CA GLN A 89 5.41 -2.52 -15.25
C GLN A 89 4.02 -2.46 -14.63
N GLU A 90 3.00 -2.62 -15.46
CA GLU A 90 1.64 -2.75 -14.95
C GLU A 90 1.48 -4.05 -14.18
N SER A 91 0.76 -3.98 -13.07
CA SER A 91 0.43 -5.13 -12.24
C SER A 91 -1.02 -5.02 -11.80
N GLU A 92 -1.77 -6.11 -11.92
CA GLU A 92 -3.13 -6.20 -11.41
C GLU A 92 -3.09 -6.56 -9.92
N MET A 93 -3.53 -5.64 -9.08
CA MET A 93 -3.79 -5.94 -7.68
C MET A 93 -5.24 -6.35 -7.48
N SER A 94 -5.47 -7.66 -7.41
CA SER A 94 -6.75 -8.21 -6.99
C SER A 94 -6.66 -8.79 -5.58
N MET A 95 -7.81 -8.84 -4.91
CA MET A 95 -7.96 -9.43 -3.59
C MET A 95 -9.11 -10.43 -3.64
N SER A 96 -8.90 -11.57 -2.99
CA SER A 96 -9.93 -12.56 -2.72
C SER A 96 -9.94 -12.89 -1.24
N VAL A 97 -11.13 -13.12 -0.71
CA VAL A 97 -11.33 -13.46 0.71
C VAL A 97 -11.86 -14.87 0.78
N ARG A 98 -11.25 -15.67 1.67
CA ARG A 98 -11.73 -17.00 2.05
C ARG A 98 -11.82 -17.05 3.57
N CYS A 99 -13.01 -17.36 4.08
CA CYS A 99 -13.24 -17.61 5.50
C CYS A 99 -13.39 -19.10 5.73
N GLU A 100 -12.45 -19.71 6.43
CA GLU A 100 -12.49 -21.15 6.73
C GLU A 100 -13.61 -21.50 7.71
N GLY A 101 -13.97 -20.59 8.63
CA GLY A 101 -15.00 -20.82 9.64
C GLY A 101 -16.42 -20.97 9.07
N CYS A 102 -16.82 -20.08 8.14
CA CYS A 102 -18.16 -20.11 7.53
C CYS A 102 -18.16 -20.60 6.07
N GLY A 103 -16.99 -20.86 5.50
CA GLY A 103 -16.82 -21.28 4.11
C GLY A 103 -17.11 -20.20 3.07
N LEU A 104 -17.19 -18.92 3.45
CA LEU A 104 -17.37 -17.83 2.51
C LEU A 104 -16.14 -17.69 1.61
N GLU A 105 -16.36 -17.57 0.31
CA GLU A 105 -15.32 -17.21 -0.67
C GLU A 105 -15.88 -16.19 -1.65
N TYR A 106 -15.13 -15.11 -1.89
CA TYR A 106 -15.45 -14.13 -2.91
C TYR A 106 -14.22 -13.36 -3.40
N ALA A 107 -14.29 -12.86 -4.63
CA ALA A 107 -13.28 -11.99 -5.23
C ALA A 107 -13.95 -10.81 -5.94
N GLY A 108 -13.89 -9.62 -5.34
CA GLY A 108 -14.58 -8.44 -5.87
C GLY A 108 -14.08 -7.99 -7.24
N ALA A 109 -12.78 -8.12 -7.49
CA ALA A 109 -12.15 -7.73 -8.76
C ALA A 109 -12.64 -8.55 -9.97
N ARG A 110 -13.23 -9.73 -9.75
CA ARG A 110 -13.77 -10.60 -10.82
C ARG A 110 -15.26 -10.39 -11.09
N GLY A 111 -15.83 -9.28 -10.61
CA GLY A 111 -17.23 -8.92 -10.87
C GLY A 111 -18.23 -9.96 -10.33
N PRO A 112 -19.42 -10.11 -10.96
CA PRO A 112 -20.47 -11.00 -10.47
C PRO A 112 -20.02 -12.46 -10.34
N ALA A 113 -19.18 -12.95 -11.25
CA ALA A 113 -18.63 -14.31 -11.21
C ALA A 113 -17.71 -14.53 -10.00
N GLY A 114 -16.99 -13.49 -9.57
CA GLY A 114 -16.17 -13.54 -8.35
C GLY A 114 -16.96 -13.36 -7.06
N LEU A 115 -18.04 -12.57 -7.08
CA LEU A 115 -18.92 -12.36 -5.92
C LEU A 115 -19.83 -13.56 -5.65
N LEU A 116 -20.26 -14.26 -6.70
CA LEU A 116 -21.11 -15.45 -6.61
C LEU A 116 -20.34 -16.71 -7.02
N ALA A 117 -19.03 -16.75 -6.71
CA ALA A 117 -18.15 -17.87 -7.05
C ALA A 117 -18.64 -19.24 -6.52
N ARG A 118 -19.47 -19.23 -5.48
CA ARG A 118 -20.17 -20.42 -4.97
C ARG A 118 -21.69 -20.20 -5.03
N PRO A 119 -22.48 -21.11 -5.62
CA PRO A 119 -23.95 -20.96 -5.71
C PRO A 119 -24.63 -20.71 -4.36
N ARG A 120 -24.13 -21.33 -3.29
CA ARG A 120 -24.62 -21.12 -1.92
C ARG A 120 -24.54 -19.68 -1.43
N ASN A 121 -23.63 -18.87 -1.97
CA ASN A 121 -23.48 -17.47 -1.59
C ASN A 121 -24.72 -16.65 -2.01
N ALA A 122 -25.41 -17.05 -3.09
CA ALA A 122 -26.64 -16.40 -3.53
C ALA A 122 -27.81 -16.58 -2.54
N LEU A 123 -27.72 -17.57 -1.64
CA LEU A 123 -28.71 -17.83 -0.60
C LEU A 123 -28.23 -17.37 0.79
N ASN A 124 -27.01 -16.84 0.89
CA ASN A 124 -26.44 -16.39 2.14
C ASN A 124 -26.89 -14.95 2.43
N GLY A 125 -28.00 -14.81 3.17
CA GLY A 125 -28.58 -13.52 3.55
C GLY A 125 -27.59 -12.52 4.17
N PRO A 126 -26.81 -12.91 5.20
CA PRO A 126 -25.75 -12.06 5.76
C PRO A 126 -24.73 -11.57 4.71
N TYR A 127 -24.32 -12.44 3.79
CA TYR A 127 -23.41 -12.07 2.70
C TYR A 127 -24.05 -11.09 1.72
N LEU A 128 -25.30 -11.31 1.29
CA LEU A 128 -25.99 -10.37 0.42
C LEU A 128 -26.18 -9.00 1.08
N ARG A 129 -26.49 -8.97 2.39
CA ARG A 129 -26.53 -7.73 3.18
C ARG A 129 -25.16 -7.04 3.20
N MET A 130 -24.08 -7.80 3.36
CA MET A 130 -22.71 -7.26 3.30
C MET A 130 -22.43 -6.62 1.94
N LEU A 131 -22.78 -7.28 0.83
CA LEU A 131 -22.60 -6.72 -0.51
C LEU A 131 -23.36 -5.39 -0.69
N ALA A 132 -24.57 -5.28 -0.15
CA ALA A 132 -25.32 -4.02 -0.13
C ALA A 132 -24.67 -2.95 0.78
N GLN A 133 -23.97 -3.36 1.84
CA GLN A 133 -23.23 -2.48 2.74
C GLN A 133 -21.94 -1.92 2.11
N VAL A 134 -21.29 -2.60 1.16
CA VAL A 134 -20.06 -2.12 0.49
C VAL A 134 -20.24 -0.75 -0.19
N PRO A 135 -21.21 -0.51 -1.08
CA PRO A 135 -21.40 0.82 -1.68
C PRO A 135 -21.85 1.85 -0.64
N ARG A 136 -22.57 1.43 0.41
CA ARG A 136 -22.94 2.31 1.54
C ARG A 136 -21.69 2.79 2.28
N PHE A 137 -20.73 1.91 2.56
CA PHE A 137 -19.44 2.23 3.16
C PHE A 137 -18.68 3.28 2.35
N HIS A 138 -18.55 3.07 1.05
CA HIS A 138 -17.84 4.04 0.18
C HIS A 138 -18.52 5.41 0.12
N ARG A 139 -19.86 5.48 0.29
CA ARG A 139 -20.57 6.76 0.38
C ARG A 139 -20.35 7.42 1.74
N ALA A 140 -20.48 6.66 2.83
CA ALA A 140 -20.24 7.16 4.19
C ALA A 140 -18.80 7.65 4.38
N ALA A 141 -17.81 6.89 3.91
CA ALA A 141 -16.40 7.27 3.97
C ALA A 141 -16.13 8.55 3.17
N ARG A 142 -16.69 8.69 1.96
CA ARG A 142 -16.56 9.93 1.18
C ARG A 142 -17.21 11.13 1.86
N ARG A 143 -18.36 10.94 2.52
CA ARG A 143 -19.01 11.99 3.31
C ARG A 143 -18.15 12.41 4.50
N LEU A 144 -17.54 11.45 5.21
CA LEU A 144 -16.63 11.73 6.30
C LEU A 144 -15.42 12.56 5.83
N LEU A 145 -14.80 12.16 4.72
CA LEU A 145 -13.64 12.86 4.15
C LEU A 145 -13.97 14.26 3.62
N ALA A 146 -15.22 14.52 3.24
CA ALA A 146 -15.69 15.84 2.83
C ALA A 146 -16.07 16.76 4.01
N GLY A 147 -16.18 16.22 5.22
CA GLY A 147 -16.55 16.95 6.44
C GLY A 147 -15.36 17.60 7.16
N ASN A 148 -15.65 18.22 8.30
CA ASN A 148 -14.66 18.95 9.11
C ASN A 148 -13.62 18.03 9.75
N ALA A 149 -12.39 18.53 9.91
CA ALA A 149 -11.24 17.77 10.44
C ALA A 149 -11.47 17.16 11.83
N ALA A 150 -12.33 17.74 12.67
CA ALA A 150 -12.67 17.19 13.98
C ALA A 150 -13.35 15.80 13.89
N GLU A 151 -14.13 15.53 12.83
CA GLU A 151 -14.74 14.21 12.59
C GLU A 151 -13.74 13.19 12.05
N GLN A 152 -12.56 13.61 11.60
CA GLN A 152 -11.52 12.74 11.03
C GLN A 152 -10.64 12.06 12.09
N THR A 153 -10.96 12.24 13.38
CA THR A 153 -10.25 11.62 14.51
C THR A 153 -10.83 10.27 14.92
N LEU A 154 -11.94 9.83 14.30
CA LEU A 154 -12.56 8.54 14.59
C LEU A 154 -11.63 7.39 14.20
N THR A 155 -11.53 6.40 15.09
CA THR A 155 -11.00 5.10 14.73
C THR A 155 -11.91 4.42 13.70
N LEU A 156 -11.36 3.47 12.95
CA LEU A 156 -12.17 2.69 12.01
C LEU A 156 -13.32 1.95 12.71
N GLY A 157 -13.08 1.44 13.93
CA GLY A 157 -14.12 0.79 14.73
C GLY A 157 -15.29 1.73 15.04
N GLU A 158 -15.00 2.91 15.58
CA GLU A 158 -16.01 3.92 15.92
C GLU A 158 -16.78 4.40 14.69
N PHE A 159 -16.11 4.57 13.55
CA PHE A 159 -16.77 4.89 12.29
C PHE A 159 -17.77 3.78 11.88
N LEU A 160 -17.37 2.52 12.00
CA LEU A 160 -18.22 1.38 11.66
C LEU A 160 -19.40 1.21 12.63
N ASP A 161 -19.21 1.57 13.91
CA ASP A 161 -20.28 1.64 14.92
C ASP A 161 -21.27 2.76 14.60
N ARG A 162 -20.78 3.98 14.38
CA ARG A 162 -21.59 5.16 14.09
C ARG A 162 -22.46 5.00 12.85
N GLU A 163 -21.94 4.34 11.81
CA GLU A 163 -22.67 4.11 10.56
C GLU A 163 -23.47 2.78 10.58
N ASP A 164 -23.57 2.08 11.72
CA ASP A 164 -24.33 0.83 11.89
C ASP A 164 -23.94 -0.26 10.87
N PHE A 165 -22.63 -0.54 10.74
CA PHE A 165 -22.15 -1.66 9.93
C PHE A 165 -22.23 -2.97 10.71
N SER A 166 -22.74 -4.01 10.05
CA SER A 166 -23.03 -5.29 10.68
C SER A 166 -21.75 -6.01 11.12
N PRO A 167 -21.79 -6.84 12.17
CA PRO A 167 -20.64 -7.67 12.55
C PRO A 167 -20.11 -8.51 11.39
N TYR A 168 -21.02 -9.01 10.54
CA TYR A 168 -20.67 -9.78 9.35
C TYR A 168 -19.84 -8.95 8.36
N PHE A 169 -20.24 -7.69 8.09
CA PHE A 169 -19.48 -6.77 7.24
C PHE A 169 -18.12 -6.43 7.82
N ARG A 170 -18.01 -6.25 9.14
CA ARG A 170 -16.72 -6.00 9.79
C ARG A 170 -15.77 -7.17 9.58
N ALA A 171 -16.22 -8.37 9.94
CA ALA A 171 -15.39 -9.57 9.88
C ALA A 171 -15.04 -10.02 8.46
N HIS A 172 -15.95 -9.87 7.49
CA HIS A 172 -15.80 -10.47 6.16
C HIS A 172 -15.47 -9.47 5.05
N PHE A 173 -15.62 -8.16 5.27
CA PHE A 173 -15.20 -7.14 4.30
C PHE A 173 -14.17 -6.17 4.88
N MET A 174 -14.39 -5.60 6.06
CA MET A 174 -13.47 -4.58 6.60
C MET A 174 -12.16 -5.16 7.08
N THR A 175 -12.19 -6.17 7.95
CA THR A 175 -10.96 -6.78 8.49
C THR A 175 -10.04 -7.33 7.39
N PRO A 176 -10.53 -7.99 6.33
CA PRO A 176 -9.65 -8.42 5.24
C PRO A 176 -9.06 -7.28 4.39
N VAL A 177 -9.68 -6.10 4.40
CA VAL A 177 -9.27 -4.95 3.57
C VAL A 177 -8.18 -4.10 4.24
N VAL A 178 -8.08 -4.12 5.58
CA VAL A 178 -7.20 -3.23 6.35
C VAL A 178 -6.06 -3.96 7.05
#